data_AF-A0A9P0I625-F1
#
_entry.id   AF-A0A9P0I625-F1
#
_cell.length_a   1.000
_cell.length_b   1.000
_cell.length_c   1.000
_cell.angle_alpha   90.00
_cell.angle_beta   90.00
_cell.angle_gamma   90.00
#
_symmetry.space_group_name_H-M   'P 1'
#
loop_
_entity.id
_entity.type
_entity.pdbx_description
1 polymer ?
#
loop_
_entity_poly.entity_id
_entity_poly.type
_entity_poly.pdbx_seq_one_letter_code
_entity_poly.pdbx_strand_id
1 'polypeptide(L)'
;MVENQLKLFVFLGYRDMLGSDPRVATCRGRLQTRRCQLNQEINKELRLRAGAENLFKATTNRKLRETVALELSFVNSNLQLLKEQLAELNSSVELYQSDSGKECVMPMIPLGLKETKEVDFREPFKDFILEHYSEDAAAYEDAISDFMDMRQAMRTPVRSSAGVALLFKYYNQLYFIERRFFPPDRSLGVYFEWFDSLTGVPSCQRTVAFEKACVLFNIAGIYTQLGAKQDRSTCSGLDGGVEAWLRAAGALRYVLDNFTNAPSVDLAADTLLVLAALMTAQARECLFEKLQLQAREACPEARRAPDLCLDLAHEAAHLAHTYRQLYDKMQSEGVFNYVPYSWVSLVHVKTEFYKALAHQYCATGLLNMPASSRSPSRLASLYDADTNLDNGSSISPTLKDADVDWIALGRAHLAEALTLYEEALRLQRMCRELRGKEAISLVVRAQLERAARERAGGAHNDNDANDFTDLIDAPNVQPSSKFQLALTQPDFAQHRVDDLFKSLGPIAIFSAKRHWSAPRLVQLQKYRDGSRRIERPRNGNTEEYEETETANTGARNETDRKITALIITK
;
A
#
# COMPACT_ATOMS: atom_id res chain seq x y z
N MET A 1 2.37 50.81 13.05
CA MET A 1 2.90 49.99 11.93
C MET A 1 3.47 48.63 12.40
N VAL A 2 3.07 48.11 13.58
CA VAL A 2 3.53 46.80 14.11
C VAL A 2 2.35 45.88 14.47
N GLU A 3 1.10 46.36 14.49
CA GLU A 3 -0.08 45.53 14.81
C GLU A 3 -0.69 44.76 13.63
N ASN A 4 -0.31 45.07 12.38
CA ASN A 4 -0.80 44.35 11.20
C ASN A 4 0.05 43.12 10.81
N GLN A 5 1.13 42.81 11.53
CA GLN A 5 1.91 41.59 11.30
C GLN A 5 1.54 40.42 12.22
N LEU A 6 0.94 40.67 13.39
CA LEU A 6 0.49 39.58 14.27
C LEU A 6 -0.82 38.92 13.84
N LYS A 7 -1.66 39.59 13.05
CA LYS A 7 -2.84 38.95 12.43
C LYS A 7 -2.49 38.07 11.21
N LEU A 8 -1.26 38.14 10.71
CA LEU A 8 -0.78 37.29 9.62
C LEU A 8 -0.22 35.94 10.12
N PHE A 9 0.09 35.83 11.41
CA PHE A 9 0.71 34.62 11.97
C PHE A 9 -0.28 33.53 12.42
N VAL A 10 -1.57 33.84 12.56
CA VAL A 10 -2.60 32.85 12.95
C VAL A 10 -3.27 32.19 11.72
N PHE A 11 -2.99 32.68 10.50
CA PHE A 11 -3.55 32.17 9.24
C PHE A 11 -2.63 31.19 8.48
N LEU A 12 -1.64 30.59 9.15
CA LEU A 12 -0.61 29.74 8.53
C LEU A 12 -0.83 28.22 8.69
N GLY A 13 -1.92 27.77 9.32
CA GLY A 13 -2.11 26.34 9.62
C GLY A 13 -2.42 25.42 8.43
N TYR A 14 -3.03 25.94 7.36
CA TYR A 14 -3.61 25.10 6.28
C TYR A 14 -3.07 25.40 4.87
N ARG A 15 -2.36 26.51 4.65
CA ARG A 15 -1.86 26.89 3.31
C ARG A 15 -0.67 26.08 2.79
N ASP A 16 0.02 25.33 3.66
CA ASP A 16 1.12 24.45 3.25
C ASP A 16 0.65 23.06 2.76
N MET A 17 -0.67 22.80 2.73
CA MET A 17 -1.25 21.53 2.28
C MET A 17 -1.65 21.55 0.79
N LEU A 18 -0.79 22.09 -0.06
CA LEU A 18 -1.03 22.07 -1.50
C LEU A 18 -0.72 20.67 -2.06
N GLY A 19 -1.73 20.04 -2.69
CA GLY A 19 -1.50 18.92 -3.59
C GLY A 19 -0.56 19.33 -4.74
N SER A 20 -0.08 18.37 -5.52
CA SER A 20 0.74 18.67 -6.70
C SER A 20 -0.02 19.55 -7.69
N ASP A 21 0.59 20.63 -8.16
CA ASP A 21 0.00 21.50 -9.18
C ASP A 21 -0.24 20.69 -10.48
N PRO A 22 -1.52 20.54 -10.93
CA PRO A 22 -1.84 19.80 -12.14
C PRO A 22 -1.28 20.42 -13.42
N ARG A 23 -0.84 21.69 -13.39
CA ARG A 23 -0.16 22.35 -14.52
C ARG A 23 1.30 21.93 -14.66
N VAL A 24 1.90 21.37 -13.62
CA VAL A 24 3.26 20.84 -13.64
C VAL A 24 3.19 19.44 -14.28
N ALA A 25 3.25 19.39 -15.61
CA ALA A 25 3.12 18.19 -16.44
C ALA A 25 4.31 17.22 -16.35
N THR A 26 4.68 16.81 -15.13
CA THR A 26 5.70 15.77 -14.90
C THR A 26 5.35 14.48 -15.67
N CYS A 27 6.33 13.66 -16.04
CA CYS A 27 6.06 12.38 -16.73
C CYS A 27 5.10 11.49 -15.92
N ARG A 28 5.24 11.48 -14.59
CA ARG A 28 4.34 10.77 -13.67
C ARG A 28 2.93 11.39 -13.63
N GLY A 29 2.82 12.71 -13.70
CA GLY A 29 1.55 13.42 -13.83
C GLY A 29 0.84 13.10 -15.14
N ARG A 30 1.57 13.05 -16.26
CA ARG A 30 1.01 12.67 -17.57
C ARG A 30 0.49 11.24 -17.58
N LEU A 31 1.24 10.29 -16.99
CA LEU A 31 0.78 8.90 -16.82
C LEU A 31 -0.50 8.83 -15.98
N GLN A 32 -0.55 9.59 -14.88
CA GLN A 32 -1.74 9.69 -14.03
C GLN A 32 -2.95 10.23 -14.79
N THR A 33 -2.78 11.29 -15.58
CA THR A 33 -3.85 11.86 -16.40
C THR A 33 -4.34 10.86 -17.45
N ARG A 34 -3.43 10.14 -18.12
CA ARG A 34 -3.81 9.13 -19.10
C ARG A 34 -4.59 7.98 -18.46
N ARG A 35 -4.17 7.54 -17.28
CA ARG A 35 -4.89 6.52 -16.50
C ARG A 35 -6.29 6.97 -16.12
N CYS A 36 -6.45 8.22 -15.67
CA CYS A 36 -7.75 8.80 -15.38
C CYS A 36 -8.68 8.85 -16.60
N GLN A 37 -8.15 9.18 -17.79
CA GLN A 37 -8.92 9.12 -19.04
C GLN A 37 -9.40 7.69 -19.34
N LEU A 38 -8.50 6.70 -19.26
CA LEU A 38 -8.87 5.30 -19.47
C LEU A 38 -9.90 4.81 -18.45
N ASN A 39 -9.77 5.17 -17.17
CA ASN A 39 -10.73 4.82 -16.14
C ASN A 39 -12.13 5.37 -16.44
N GLN A 40 -12.22 6.59 -17.01
CA GLN A 40 -13.48 7.17 -17.45
C GLN A 40 -14.08 6.43 -18.65
N GLU A 41 -13.25 6.07 -19.63
CA GLU A 41 -13.67 5.28 -20.79
C GLU A 41 -14.14 3.87 -20.38
N ILE A 42 -13.42 3.19 -19.49
CA ILE A 42 -13.81 1.89 -18.92
C ILE A 42 -15.16 2.00 -18.21
N ASN A 43 -15.36 3.03 -17.38
CA ASN A 43 -16.64 3.26 -16.70
C ASN A 43 -17.79 3.46 -17.70
N LYS A 44 -17.54 4.21 -18.78
CA LYS A 44 -18.53 4.42 -19.85
C LYS A 44 -18.90 3.10 -20.52
N GLU A 45 -17.92 2.30 -20.93
CA GLU A 45 -18.15 1.00 -21.57
C GLU A 45 -18.85 0.01 -20.64
N LEU A 46 -18.51 -0.01 -19.34
CA LEU A 46 -19.22 -0.82 -18.34
C LEU A 46 -20.71 -0.47 -18.23
N ARG A 47 -21.04 0.83 -18.27
CA ARG A 47 -22.45 1.28 -18.24
C ARG A 47 -23.18 0.90 -19.51
N LEU A 48 -22.55 1.05 -20.67
CA LEU A 48 -23.10 0.61 -21.96
C LEU A 48 -23.37 -0.90 -21.95
N ARG A 49 -22.41 -1.68 -21.45
CA ARG A 49 -22.55 -3.13 -21.29
C ARG A 49 -23.74 -3.49 -20.40
N ALA A 50 -23.84 -2.88 -19.22
CA ALA A 50 -24.95 -3.15 -18.29
C ALA A 50 -26.31 -2.78 -18.91
N GLY A 51 -26.39 -1.65 -19.63
CA GLY A 51 -27.59 -1.25 -20.37
C GLY A 51 -27.96 -2.25 -21.47
N ALA A 52 -26.99 -2.70 -22.26
CA ALA A 52 -27.18 -3.70 -23.30
C ALA A 52 -27.60 -5.06 -22.73
N GLU A 53 -26.98 -5.54 -21.64
CA GLU A 53 -27.36 -6.79 -20.97
C GLU A 53 -28.80 -6.74 -20.42
N ASN A 54 -29.20 -5.61 -19.83
CA ASN A 54 -30.57 -5.43 -19.34
C ASN A 54 -31.58 -5.42 -20.50
N LEU A 55 -31.27 -4.71 -21.60
CA LEU A 55 -32.12 -4.69 -22.79
C LEU A 55 -32.22 -6.08 -23.45
N PHE A 56 -31.11 -6.83 -23.50
CA PHE A 56 -31.08 -8.19 -24.01
C PHE A 56 -31.99 -9.12 -23.21
N LYS A 57 -31.95 -9.00 -21.87
CA LYS A 57 -32.81 -9.78 -20.96
C LYS A 57 -34.28 -9.38 -21.07
N ALA A 58 -34.58 -8.09 -21.25
CA ALA A 58 -35.95 -7.57 -21.31
C ALA A 58 -36.63 -7.77 -22.67
N THR A 59 -35.86 -7.88 -23.76
CA THR A 59 -36.39 -7.93 -25.12
C THR A 59 -36.90 -9.32 -25.50
N THR A 60 -38.14 -9.38 -26.01
CA THR A 60 -38.76 -10.58 -26.61
C THR A 60 -38.67 -10.61 -28.15
N ASN A 61 -38.36 -9.48 -28.79
CA ASN A 61 -38.19 -9.38 -30.24
C ASN A 61 -36.86 -10.01 -30.68
N ARG A 62 -36.93 -11.08 -31.48
CA ARG A 62 -35.76 -11.83 -31.94
C ARG A 62 -34.75 -10.97 -32.71
N LYS A 63 -35.19 -10.11 -33.63
CA LYS A 63 -34.29 -9.26 -34.43
C LYS A 63 -33.55 -8.27 -33.54
N LEU A 64 -34.28 -7.60 -32.64
CA LEU A 64 -33.68 -6.67 -31.68
C LEU A 64 -32.70 -7.40 -30.75
N ARG A 65 -33.04 -8.62 -30.31
CA ARG A 65 -32.17 -9.44 -29.48
C ARG A 65 -30.86 -9.81 -30.18
N GLU A 66 -30.91 -10.16 -31.47
CA GLU A 66 -29.71 -10.42 -32.29
C GLU A 66 -28.85 -9.15 -32.44
N THR A 67 -29.46 -7.98 -32.67
CA THR A 67 -28.75 -6.69 -32.71
C THR A 67 -28.08 -6.36 -31.37
N VAL A 68 -28.79 -6.50 -30.25
CA VAL A 68 -28.23 -6.23 -28.92
C VAL A 68 -27.09 -7.19 -28.57
N ALA A 69 -27.17 -8.46 -29.01
CA ALA A 69 -26.06 -9.42 -28.82
C ALA A 69 -24.79 -8.99 -29.57
N LEU A 70 -24.93 -8.45 -30.79
CA LEU A 70 -23.81 -7.96 -31.58
C LEU A 70 -23.21 -6.68 -30.96
N GLU A 71 -24.04 -5.76 -30.48
CA GLU A 71 -23.56 -4.58 -29.74
C GLU A 71 -22.84 -4.99 -28.44
N LEU A 72 -23.36 -5.98 -27.71
CA LEU A 72 -22.73 -6.49 -26.51
C LEU A 72 -21.35 -7.09 -26.79
N SER A 73 -21.16 -7.77 -27.92
CA SER A 73 -19.85 -8.30 -28.30
C SER A 73 -18.87 -7.18 -28.65
N PHE A 74 -19.32 -6.11 -29.32
CA PHE A 74 -18.51 -4.93 -29.60
C PHE A 74 -18.06 -4.22 -28.31
N VAL A 75 -18.99 -3.97 -27.39
CA VAL A 75 -18.69 -3.35 -26.09
C VAL A 75 -17.70 -4.20 -25.28
N ASN A 76 -17.86 -5.53 -25.27
CA ASN A 76 -16.93 -6.42 -24.59
C ASN A 76 -15.52 -6.39 -25.21
N SER A 77 -15.42 -6.30 -26.54
CA SER A 77 -14.15 -6.17 -27.25
C SER A 77 -13.45 -4.85 -26.91
N ASN A 78 -14.18 -3.72 -26.93
CA ASN A 78 -13.63 -2.42 -26.55
C ASN A 78 -13.17 -2.39 -25.09
N LEU A 79 -13.96 -2.97 -24.19
CA LEU A 79 -13.63 -3.05 -22.77
C LEU A 79 -12.36 -3.89 -22.53
N GLN A 80 -12.16 -4.95 -23.30
CA GLN A 80 -10.93 -5.73 -23.27
C GLN A 80 -9.72 -4.89 -23.72
N LEU A 81 -9.85 -4.17 -24.84
CA LEU A 81 -8.78 -3.28 -25.33
C LEU A 81 -8.42 -2.19 -24.32
N LEU A 82 -9.40 -1.55 -23.69
CA LEU A 82 -9.17 -0.51 -22.68
C LEU A 82 -8.45 -1.07 -21.44
N LYS A 83 -8.81 -2.28 -21.01
CA LYS A 83 -8.12 -2.97 -19.91
C LYS A 83 -6.67 -3.31 -20.25
N GLU A 84 -6.41 -3.75 -21.48
CA GLU A 84 -5.05 -4.01 -21.96
C GLU A 84 -4.20 -2.74 -21.98
N GLN A 85 -4.76 -1.61 -22.45
CA GLN A 85 -4.08 -0.31 -22.41
C GLN A 85 -3.78 0.15 -20.98
N LEU A 86 -4.71 -0.09 -20.05
CA LEU A 86 -4.49 0.21 -18.63
C LEU A 86 -3.37 -0.68 -18.04
N ALA A 87 -3.35 -1.96 -18.37
CA ALA A 87 -2.30 -2.88 -17.95
C ALA A 87 -0.92 -2.47 -18.49
N GLU A 88 -0.85 -1.99 -19.73
CA GLU A 88 0.38 -1.45 -20.33
C GLU A 88 0.89 -0.21 -19.56
N LEU A 89 -0.01 0.72 -19.18
CA LEU A 89 0.37 1.86 -18.34
C LEU A 89 0.87 1.42 -16.96
N ASN A 90 0.19 0.46 -16.33
CA ASN A 90 0.61 -0.13 -15.05
C ASN A 90 1.95 -0.89 -15.15
N SER A 91 2.39 -1.23 -16.37
CA SER A 91 3.68 -1.88 -16.66
C SER A 91 4.82 -0.88 -16.91
N SER A 92 4.54 0.44 -16.89
CA SER A 92 5.53 1.50 -17.13
C SER A 92 6.28 1.85 -15.83
N VAL A 93 7.06 0.90 -15.32
CA VAL A 93 7.73 1.01 -14.01
C VAL A 93 8.95 1.94 -14.03
N GLU A 94 9.53 2.22 -15.21
CA GLU A 94 10.79 2.96 -15.38
C GLU A 94 10.69 4.38 -14.82
N LEU A 95 9.53 5.01 -14.96
CA LEU A 95 9.25 6.38 -14.51
C LEU A 95 9.44 6.56 -12.99
N TYR A 96 9.45 5.46 -12.24
CA TYR A 96 9.58 5.46 -10.78
C TYR A 96 10.97 5.05 -10.30
N GLN A 97 11.79 4.46 -11.16
CA GLN A 97 13.13 3.98 -10.79
C GLN A 97 14.08 5.17 -10.55
N SER A 98 15.19 4.93 -9.86
CA SER A 98 16.24 5.95 -9.71
C SER A 98 17.02 6.17 -11.00
N ASP A 99 17.28 7.43 -11.34
CA ASP A 99 18.17 7.83 -12.45
C ASP A 99 19.62 8.04 -11.97
N SER A 100 19.92 7.84 -10.69
CA SER A 100 21.21 8.23 -10.08
C SER A 100 22.35 7.24 -10.29
N GLY A 101 22.06 6.02 -10.74
CA GLY A 101 23.05 4.95 -10.92
C GLY A 101 23.72 4.96 -12.30
N LYS A 102 25.05 4.76 -12.33
CA LYS A 102 25.78 4.46 -13.59
C LYS A 102 25.54 3.03 -14.08
N GLU A 103 25.23 2.12 -13.17
CA GLU A 103 24.95 0.72 -13.46
C GLU A 103 23.44 0.50 -13.49
N CYS A 104 22.99 -0.35 -14.42
CA CYS A 104 21.59 -0.72 -14.48
C CYS A 104 21.23 -1.69 -13.35
N VAL A 105 20.01 -1.59 -12.83
CA VAL A 105 19.52 -2.41 -11.71
C VAL A 105 18.18 -3.06 -12.07
N MET A 106 17.91 -4.23 -11.49
CA MET A 106 16.70 -5.00 -11.78
C MET A 106 15.44 -4.20 -11.36
N PRO A 107 14.49 -3.85 -12.23
CA PRO A 107 13.43 -2.91 -11.89
C PRO A 107 12.53 -3.40 -10.75
N MET A 108 12.03 -2.45 -9.95
CA MET A 108 11.01 -2.69 -8.93
C MET A 108 9.61 -2.36 -9.44
N ILE A 109 8.60 -3.02 -8.90
CA ILE A 109 7.18 -2.80 -9.20
C ILE A 109 6.60 -1.84 -8.14
N PRO A 110 6.33 -0.57 -8.50
CA PRO A 110 5.54 0.33 -7.66
C PRO A 110 4.04 0.16 -7.90
N LEU A 111 3.23 0.54 -6.92
CA LEU A 111 1.78 0.60 -7.07
C LEU A 111 1.34 1.96 -7.62
N GLY A 112 0.36 1.91 -8.52
CA GLY A 112 -0.39 3.10 -8.91
C GLY A 112 -1.31 3.55 -7.77
N LEU A 113 -1.58 4.86 -7.70
CA LEU A 113 -2.55 5.39 -6.71
C LEU A 113 -3.98 5.05 -7.15
N LYS A 114 -4.92 4.91 -6.23
CA LYS A 114 -6.35 4.96 -6.55
C LYS A 114 -6.75 6.40 -6.87
N GLU A 115 -7.72 6.52 -7.76
CA GLU A 115 -8.31 7.80 -8.17
C GLU A 115 -9.71 7.95 -7.59
N THR A 116 -10.12 9.17 -7.29
CA THR A 116 -11.48 9.45 -6.79
C THR A 116 -12.10 10.65 -7.48
N LYS A 117 -13.43 10.62 -7.57
CA LYS A 117 -14.21 11.76 -8.02
C LYS A 117 -14.29 12.84 -6.96
N GLU A 118 -14.64 14.03 -7.43
CA GLU A 118 -15.02 15.12 -6.54
C GLU A 118 -16.28 14.75 -5.77
N VAL A 119 -16.35 15.20 -4.52
CA VAL A 119 -17.48 14.98 -3.63
C VAL A 119 -17.73 16.33 -2.96
N ASP A 120 -18.94 16.85 -3.11
CA ASP A 120 -19.34 18.10 -2.48
C ASP A 120 -19.99 17.83 -1.13
N PHE A 121 -19.36 18.34 -0.07
CA PHE A 121 -19.85 18.21 1.30
C PHE A 121 -20.59 19.47 1.77
N ARG A 122 -20.63 20.55 0.97
CA ARG A 122 -21.14 21.86 1.41
C ARG A 122 -22.58 21.78 1.89
N GLU A 123 -23.51 21.50 0.97
CA GLU A 123 -24.93 21.43 1.31
C GLU A 123 -25.24 20.31 2.32
N PRO A 124 -24.73 19.06 2.15
CA PRO A 124 -24.99 18.01 3.13
C PRO A 124 -24.54 18.36 4.56
N PHE A 125 -23.40 19.03 4.72
CA PHE A 125 -22.94 19.45 6.06
C PHE A 125 -23.71 20.64 6.59
N LYS A 126 -24.05 21.62 5.75
CA LYS A 126 -24.88 22.77 6.15
C LYS A 126 -26.26 22.31 6.64
N ASP A 127 -26.91 21.45 5.86
CA ASP A 127 -28.21 20.86 6.22
C ASP A 127 -28.11 20.07 7.53
N PHE A 128 -27.06 19.27 7.69
CA PHE A 128 -26.86 18.51 8.92
C PHE A 128 -26.60 19.39 10.14
N ILE A 129 -25.85 20.49 9.99
CA ILE A 129 -25.59 21.45 11.07
C ILE A 129 -26.90 22.10 11.53
N LEU A 130 -27.70 22.56 10.57
CA LEU A 130 -28.99 23.18 10.84
C LEU A 130 -29.95 22.18 11.52
N GLU A 131 -30.11 20.99 10.96
CA GLU A 131 -31.12 20.04 11.41
C GLU A 131 -30.74 19.28 12.67
N HIS A 132 -29.50 18.81 12.78
CA HIS A 132 -29.06 17.93 13.86
C HIS A 132 -28.51 18.70 15.06
N TYR A 133 -27.76 19.77 14.80
CA TYR A 133 -27.15 20.59 15.86
C TYR A 133 -27.96 21.85 16.18
N SER A 134 -28.94 22.23 15.34
CA SER A 134 -29.72 23.47 15.50
C SER A 134 -28.84 24.71 15.59
N GLU A 135 -27.72 24.68 14.87
CA GLU A 135 -26.72 25.74 14.78
C GLU A 135 -26.81 26.44 13.43
N ASP A 136 -26.35 27.69 13.35
CA ASP A 136 -26.27 28.40 12.08
C ASP A 136 -25.11 27.86 11.23
N ALA A 137 -25.44 27.25 10.10
CA ALA A 137 -24.47 26.66 9.18
C ALA A 137 -23.48 27.68 8.60
N ALA A 138 -23.85 28.97 8.52
CA ALA A 138 -22.97 30.03 8.02
C ALA A 138 -21.70 30.19 8.88
N ALA A 139 -21.79 29.89 10.18
CA ALA A 139 -20.65 29.97 11.10
C ALA A 139 -19.57 28.90 10.84
N TYR A 140 -19.85 27.91 9.98
CA TYR A 140 -18.98 26.77 9.70
C TYR A 140 -18.54 26.70 8.23
N GLU A 141 -18.82 27.73 7.41
CA GLU A 141 -18.42 27.74 5.99
C GLU A 141 -16.90 27.59 5.80
N ASP A 142 -16.11 28.28 6.62
CA ASP A 142 -14.64 28.18 6.58
C ASP A 142 -14.18 26.74 6.87
N ALA A 143 -14.73 26.10 7.92
CA ALA A 143 -14.40 24.72 8.27
C ALA A 143 -14.79 23.71 7.18
N ILE A 144 -15.92 23.94 6.53
CA ILE A 144 -16.36 23.15 5.37
C ILE A 144 -15.41 23.36 4.19
N SER A 145 -15.01 24.61 3.92
CA SER A 145 -14.06 24.93 2.85
C SER A 145 -12.70 24.30 3.10
N ASP A 146 -12.16 24.40 4.32
CA ASP A 146 -10.89 23.80 4.71
C ASP A 146 -10.91 22.27 4.51
N PHE A 147 -12.02 21.61 4.86
CA PHE A 147 -12.17 20.17 4.63
C PHE A 147 -12.25 19.82 3.13
N MET A 148 -13.01 20.61 2.36
CA MET A 148 -13.12 20.47 0.91
C MET A 148 -11.76 20.64 0.23
N ASP A 149 -10.99 21.64 0.62
CA ASP A 149 -9.65 21.93 0.10
C ASP A 149 -8.66 20.82 0.46
N MET A 150 -8.72 20.29 1.69
CA MET A 150 -7.91 19.14 2.09
C MET A 150 -8.23 17.90 1.26
N ARG A 151 -9.51 17.61 1.02
CA ARG A 151 -9.91 16.51 0.14
C ARG A 151 -9.47 16.76 -1.30
N GLN A 152 -9.56 18.00 -1.78
CA GLN A 152 -9.11 18.32 -3.13
C GLN A 152 -7.59 18.13 -3.28
N ALA A 153 -6.82 18.55 -2.29
CA ALA A 153 -5.37 18.37 -2.25
C ALA A 153 -4.97 16.89 -2.24
N MET A 154 -5.65 16.05 -1.45
CA MET A 154 -5.30 14.63 -1.34
C MET A 154 -5.58 13.82 -2.62
N ARG A 155 -6.39 14.34 -3.56
CA ARG A 155 -6.64 13.72 -4.88
C ARG A 155 -5.40 13.73 -5.77
N THR A 156 -4.51 14.69 -5.55
CA THR A 156 -3.26 14.84 -6.29
C THR A 156 -2.10 14.98 -5.31
N PRO A 157 -1.81 13.97 -4.48
CA PRO A 157 -0.77 14.08 -3.48
C PRO A 157 0.60 14.12 -4.17
N VAL A 158 1.52 14.93 -3.64
CA VAL A 158 2.91 14.91 -4.10
C VAL A 158 3.55 13.54 -3.77
N ARG A 159 4.40 13.02 -4.65
CA ARG A 159 5.02 11.69 -4.49
C ARG A 159 6.26 11.77 -3.59
N SER A 160 6.06 12.22 -2.36
CA SER A 160 7.08 12.47 -1.35
C SER A 160 6.52 12.24 0.05
N SER A 161 7.38 12.35 1.07
CA SER A 161 6.98 12.34 2.49
C SER A 161 5.91 13.38 2.81
N ALA A 162 5.92 14.54 2.14
CA ALA A 162 4.89 15.57 2.30
C ALA A 162 3.50 15.09 1.84
N GLY A 163 3.43 14.31 0.76
CA GLY A 163 2.16 13.76 0.28
C GLY A 163 1.64 12.63 1.16
N VAL A 164 2.54 11.82 1.73
CA VAL A 164 2.19 10.85 2.78
C VAL A 164 1.59 11.57 3.99
N ALA A 165 2.23 12.65 4.44
CA ALA A 165 1.72 13.46 5.56
C ALA A 165 0.34 14.07 5.25
N LEU A 166 0.11 14.58 4.03
CA LEU A 166 -1.19 15.09 3.59
C LEU A 166 -2.28 14.01 3.66
N LEU A 167 -1.99 12.80 3.15
CA LEU A 167 -2.94 11.69 3.18
C LEU A 167 -3.26 11.25 4.62
N PHE A 168 -2.26 11.18 5.50
CA PHE A 168 -2.49 10.89 6.91
C PHE A 168 -3.31 11.97 7.62
N LYS A 169 -3.05 13.25 7.34
CA LYS A 169 -3.85 14.36 7.89
C LYS A 169 -5.31 14.25 7.46
N TYR A 170 -5.57 13.98 6.17
CA TYR A 170 -6.93 13.75 5.68
C TYR A 170 -7.57 12.52 6.32
N TYR A 171 -6.87 11.39 6.40
CA TYR A 171 -7.33 10.18 7.08
C TYR A 171 -7.73 10.46 8.54
N ASN A 172 -6.89 11.19 9.27
CA ASN A 172 -7.15 11.58 10.66
C ASN A 172 -8.31 12.56 10.75
N GLN A 173 -8.51 13.44 9.77
CA GLN A 173 -9.67 14.34 9.75
C GLN A 173 -10.97 13.57 9.54
N LEU A 174 -10.96 12.48 8.75
CA LEU A 174 -12.11 11.61 8.57
C LEU A 174 -12.61 10.97 9.88
N TYR A 175 -11.77 10.84 10.92
CA TYR A 175 -12.22 10.40 12.24
C TYR A 175 -13.23 11.40 12.86
N PHE A 176 -12.94 12.70 12.79
CA PHE A 176 -13.84 13.73 13.29
C PHE A 176 -15.08 13.85 12.43
N ILE A 177 -14.90 13.87 11.10
CA ILE A 177 -16.00 14.00 10.13
C ILE A 177 -17.01 12.86 10.26
N GLU A 178 -16.54 11.61 10.32
CA GLU A 178 -17.42 10.45 10.50
C GLU A 178 -18.28 10.59 11.76
N ARG A 179 -17.66 10.96 12.89
CA ARG A 179 -18.36 11.09 14.16
C ARG A 179 -19.30 12.30 14.21
N ARG A 180 -19.01 13.37 13.49
CA ARG A 180 -19.80 14.60 13.50
C ARG A 180 -20.95 14.60 12.51
N PHE A 181 -20.82 13.93 11.38
CA PHE A 181 -21.77 14.09 10.28
C PHE A 181 -22.42 12.79 9.84
N PHE A 182 -21.81 11.62 10.09
CA PHE A 182 -22.31 10.34 9.56
C PHE A 182 -23.04 9.52 10.64
N PRO A 183 -24.36 9.72 10.84
CA PRO A 183 -25.15 8.90 11.74
C PRO A 183 -25.35 7.47 11.15
N PRO A 184 -25.48 6.44 11.99
CA PRO A 184 -25.67 5.07 11.53
C PRO A 184 -27.07 4.81 10.93
N ASP A 185 -28.07 5.59 11.33
CA ASP A 185 -29.50 5.43 11.03
C ASP A 185 -30.00 6.36 9.91
N ARG A 186 -29.15 7.29 9.43
CA ARG A 186 -29.52 8.27 8.40
C ARG A 186 -28.45 8.40 7.31
N SER A 187 -28.91 8.49 6.08
CA SER A 187 -28.05 8.76 4.92
C SER A 187 -27.90 10.26 4.69
N LEU A 188 -26.66 10.74 4.61
CA LEU A 188 -26.32 12.12 4.24
C LEU A 188 -26.43 12.41 2.73
N GLY A 189 -26.64 11.38 1.90
CA GLY A 189 -26.60 11.53 0.44
C GLY A 189 -25.19 11.72 -0.13
N VAL A 190 -24.15 11.53 0.69
CA VAL A 190 -22.74 11.57 0.27
C VAL A 190 -22.28 10.19 -0.20
N TYR A 191 -21.63 10.15 -1.36
CA TYR A 191 -21.13 8.94 -1.98
C TYR A 191 -19.66 9.10 -2.37
N PHE A 192 -18.82 8.17 -1.90
CA PHE A 192 -17.41 8.11 -2.25
C PHE A 192 -17.24 7.17 -3.45
N GLU A 193 -16.88 7.73 -4.61
CA GLU A 193 -16.56 6.96 -5.82
C GLU A 193 -15.03 6.93 -6.02
N TRP A 194 -14.47 5.72 -5.98
CA TRP A 194 -13.05 5.45 -6.23
C TRP A 194 -12.87 4.47 -7.37
N PHE A 195 -11.77 4.61 -8.11
CA PHE A 195 -11.37 3.68 -9.14
C PHE A 195 -10.36 2.68 -8.58
N ASP A 196 -10.56 1.42 -8.94
CA ASP A 196 -9.63 0.34 -8.67
C ASP A 196 -8.27 0.61 -9.34
N SER A 197 -7.19 0.52 -8.58
CA SER A 197 -5.84 0.87 -9.03
C SER A 197 -5.26 -0.11 -10.06
N LEU A 198 -5.77 -1.35 -10.12
CA LEU A 198 -5.30 -2.41 -11.01
C LEU A 198 -6.14 -2.47 -12.29
N THR A 199 -7.47 -2.41 -12.14
CA THR A 199 -8.46 -2.70 -13.20
C THR A 199 -9.18 -1.45 -13.72
N GLY A 200 -9.09 -0.32 -13.02
CA GLY A 200 -9.77 0.91 -13.40
C GLY A 200 -11.29 0.89 -13.21
N VAL A 201 -11.84 -0.19 -12.62
CA VAL A 201 -13.28 -0.33 -12.37
C VAL A 201 -13.69 0.59 -11.21
N PRO A 202 -14.74 1.41 -11.36
CA PRO A 202 -15.22 2.28 -10.29
C PRO A 202 -15.98 1.48 -9.22
N SER A 203 -15.88 1.94 -7.98
CA SER A 203 -16.62 1.44 -6.83
C SER A 203 -17.16 2.63 -6.04
N CYS A 204 -18.44 2.57 -5.69
CA CYS A 204 -19.15 3.67 -5.03
C CYS A 204 -19.75 3.17 -3.71
N GLN A 205 -19.37 3.81 -2.59
CA GLN A 205 -19.86 3.46 -1.27
C GLN A 205 -20.20 4.72 -0.47
N ARG A 206 -21.11 4.59 0.51
CA ARG A 206 -21.48 5.70 1.41
C ARG A 206 -20.63 5.76 2.68
N THR A 207 -19.94 4.67 3.00
CA THR A 207 -19.23 4.50 4.27
C THR A 207 -17.91 5.26 4.27
N VAL A 208 -17.64 6.04 5.32
CA VAL A 208 -16.33 6.69 5.52
C VAL A 208 -15.19 5.66 5.65
N ALA A 209 -15.50 4.44 6.11
CA ALA A 209 -14.54 3.33 6.12
C ALA A 209 -13.96 3.03 4.72
N PHE A 210 -14.77 3.14 3.66
CA PHE A 210 -14.28 2.95 2.29
C PHE A 210 -13.31 4.07 1.87
N GLU A 211 -13.65 5.33 2.13
CA GLU A 211 -12.76 6.48 1.88
C GLU A 211 -11.42 6.28 2.63
N LYS A 212 -11.46 5.90 3.91
CA LYS A 212 -10.29 5.61 4.74
C LYS A 212 -9.41 4.50 4.17
N ALA A 213 -9.99 3.38 3.73
CA ALA A 213 -9.26 2.28 3.11
C ALA A 213 -8.54 2.72 1.83
N CYS A 214 -9.23 3.47 0.96
CA CYS A 214 -8.65 4.00 -0.27
C CYS A 214 -7.49 4.99 -0.02
N VAL A 215 -7.62 5.85 0.99
CA VAL A 215 -6.56 6.79 1.38
C VAL A 215 -5.33 6.03 1.90
N LEU A 216 -5.51 5.01 2.72
CA LEU A 216 -4.42 4.14 3.18
C LEU A 216 -3.75 3.38 2.04
N PHE A 217 -4.52 2.89 1.07
CA PHE A 217 -3.96 2.28 -0.13
C PHE A 217 -3.06 3.28 -0.89
N ASN A 218 -3.48 4.55 -1.00
CA ASN A 218 -2.64 5.58 -1.62
C ASN A 218 -1.38 5.90 -0.82
N ILE A 219 -1.43 5.85 0.51
CA ILE A 219 -0.23 5.95 1.36
C ILE A 219 0.75 4.83 1.03
N ALA A 220 0.28 3.58 0.96
CA ALA A 220 1.11 2.45 0.54
C ALA A 220 1.69 2.70 -0.86
N GLY A 221 0.86 3.15 -1.81
CA GLY A 221 1.28 3.48 -3.16
C GLY A 221 2.41 4.51 -3.22
N ILE A 222 2.34 5.60 -2.44
CA ILE A 222 3.45 6.58 -2.39
C ILE A 222 4.71 5.94 -1.82
N TYR A 223 4.62 5.14 -0.75
CA TYR A 223 5.79 4.43 -0.21
C TYR A 223 6.43 3.51 -1.25
N THR A 224 5.65 2.78 -2.06
CA THR A 224 6.22 1.96 -3.14
C THR A 224 6.98 2.77 -4.18
N GLN A 225 6.46 3.96 -4.53
CA GLN A 225 7.09 4.86 -5.49
C GLN A 225 8.34 5.53 -4.90
N LEU A 226 8.39 5.75 -3.59
CA LEU A 226 9.58 6.18 -2.88
C LEU A 226 10.64 5.09 -2.86
N GLY A 227 10.26 3.85 -2.55
CA GLY A 227 11.16 2.69 -2.53
C GLY A 227 11.80 2.43 -3.89
N ALA A 228 11.01 2.48 -4.97
CA ALA A 228 11.52 2.33 -6.34
C ALA A 228 12.50 3.44 -6.74
N LYS A 229 12.35 4.66 -6.20
CA LYS A 229 13.20 5.81 -6.52
C LYS A 229 14.54 5.81 -5.76
N GLN A 230 14.73 4.95 -4.78
CA GLN A 230 15.95 4.97 -3.97
C GLN A 230 17.20 4.64 -4.79
N ASP A 231 18.32 5.24 -4.43
CA ASP A 231 19.62 4.93 -5.02
C ASP A 231 20.18 3.62 -4.44
N ARG A 232 20.03 2.55 -5.21
CA ARG A 232 20.47 1.20 -4.82
C ARG A 232 21.96 0.94 -5.00
N SER A 233 22.74 1.94 -5.41
CA SER A 233 24.20 1.87 -5.40
C SER A 233 24.83 2.21 -4.04
N THR A 234 24.01 2.63 -3.07
CA THR A 234 24.47 3.04 -1.73
C THR A 234 23.75 2.27 -0.63
N CYS A 235 24.45 1.96 0.47
CA CYS A 235 23.82 1.33 1.64
C CYS A 235 22.66 2.18 2.21
N SER A 236 22.82 3.51 2.24
CA SER A 236 21.77 4.40 2.76
C SER A 236 20.51 4.40 1.88
N GLY A 237 20.65 4.34 0.55
CA GLY A 237 19.50 4.25 -0.34
C GLY A 237 18.80 2.90 -0.24
N LEU A 238 19.55 1.82 -0.07
CA LEU A 238 18.99 0.48 0.17
C LEU A 238 18.24 0.41 1.51
N ASP A 239 18.77 1.00 2.59
CA ASP A 239 18.06 1.11 3.86
C ASP A 239 16.76 1.90 3.74
N GLY A 240 16.80 3.04 3.04
CA GLY A 240 15.59 3.81 2.71
C GLY A 240 14.59 3.02 1.85
N GLY A 241 15.09 2.12 0.99
CA GLY A 241 14.29 1.22 0.17
C GLY A 241 13.54 0.19 1.03
N VAL A 242 14.28 -0.54 1.86
CA VAL A 242 13.73 -1.50 2.84
C VAL A 242 12.65 -0.84 3.69
N GLU A 243 12.94 0.34 4.23
CA GLU A 243 12.03 1.07 5.10
C GLU A 243 10.72 1.46 4.37
N ALA A 244 10.83 1.96 3.13
CA ALA A 244 9.67 2.32 2.31
C ALA A 244 8.82 1.10 1.94
N TRP A 245 9.43 0.00 1.50
CA TRP A 245 8.71 -1.23 1.15
C TRP A 245 7.99 -1.85 2.35
N LEU A 246 8.62 -1.87 3.53
CA LEU A 246 8.01 -2.41 4.76
C LEU A 246 6.86 -1.54 5.27
N ARG A 247 6.94 -0.20 5.11
CA ARG A 247 5.80 0.70 5.40
C ARG A 247 4.65 0.50 4.42
N ALA A 248 4.93 0.29 3.14
CA ALA A 248 3.89 -0.02 2.15
C ALA A 248 3.18 -1.34 2.49
N ALA A 249 3.95 -2.40 2.79
CA ALA A 249 3.43 -3.69 3.21
C ALA A 249 2.59 -3.59 4.50
N GLY A 250 3.07 -2.84 5.50
CA GLY A 250 2.35 -2.60 6.74
C GLY A 250 1.04 -1.85 6.54
N ALA A 251 1.01 -0.82 5.68
CA ALA A 251 -0.22 -0.11 5.34
C ALA A 251 -1.25 -1.02 4.64
N LEU A 252 -0.83 -1.85 3.69
CA LEU A 252 -1.73 -2.81 3.03
C LEU A 252 -2.25 -3.87 4.00
N ARG A 253 -1.39 -4.36 4.91
CA ARG A 253 -1.79 -5.30 5.97
C ARG A 253 -2.80 -4.68 6.92
N TYR A 254 -2.59 -3.42 7.30
CA TYR A 254 -3.54 -2.69 8.13
C TYR A 254 -4.91 -2.57 7.45
N VAL A 255 -4.94 -2.33 6.13
CA VAL A 255 -6.19 -2.30 5.37
C VAL A 255 -6.89 -3.67 5.42
N LEU A 256 -6.15 -4.75 5.18
CA LEU A 256 -6.67 -6.13 5.24
C LEU A 256 -7.31 -6.43 6.60
N ASP A 257 -6.62 -6.10 7.69
CA ASP A 257 -7.02 -6.50 9.04
C ASP A 257 -8.20 -5.66 9.58
N ASN A 258 -8.39 -4.43 9.09
CA ASN A 258 -9.37 -3.48 9.63
C ASN A 258 -10.57 -3.19 8.71
N PHE A 259 -10.52 -3.57 7.43
CA PHE A 259 -11.56 -3.27 6.44
C PHE A 259 -12.01 -4.55 5.71
N THR A 260 -12.87 -5.34 6.36
CA THR A 260 -13.20 -6.72 5.93
C THR A 260 -14.12 -6.82 4.71
N ASN A 261 -14.94 -5.80 4.43
CA ASN A 261 -15.91 -5.82 3.32
C ASN A 261 -15.36 -5.07 2.11
N ALA A 262 -14.49 -5.74 1.35
CA ALA A 262 -13.82 -5.16 0.19
C ALA A 262 -14.83 -4.83 -0.94
N PRO A 263 -14.98 -3.55 -1.33
CA PRO A 263 -15.90 -3.16 -2.39
C PRO A 263 -15.23 -3.12 -3.78
N SER A 264 -13.89 -3.26 -3.85
CA SER A 264 -13.07 -3.28 -5.07
C SER A 264 -12.02 -4.39 -5.00
N VAL A 265 -11.52 -4.81 -6.17
CA VAL A 265 -10.59 -5.95 -6.30
C VAL A 265 -9.24 -5.64 -5.66
N ASP A 266 -8.76 -4.41 -5.79
CA ASP A 266 -7.51 -3.94 -5.18
C ASP A 266 -7.55 -3.86 -3.64
N LEU A 267 -8.73 -3.95 -3.04
CA LEU A 267 -8.95 -4.05 -1.60
C LEU A 267 -9.36 -5.46 -1.15
N ALA A 268 -9.50 -6.41 -2.08
CA ALA A 268 -9.83 -7.79 -1.74
C ALA A 268 -8.69 -8.44 -0.95
N ALA A 269 -9.05 -9.37 -0.05
CA ALA A 269 -8.11 -9.98 0.89
C ALA A 269 -6.91 -10.63 0.17
N ASP A 270 -7.19 -11.48 -0.83
CA ASP A 270 -6.15 -12.18 -1.60
C ASP A 270 -5.24 -11.20 -2.35
N THR A 271 -5.81 -10.15 -2.94
CA THR A 271 -5.05 -9.10 -3.61
C THR A 271 -4.13 -8.37 -2.63
N LEU A 272 -4.64 -7.92 -1.48
CA LEU A 272 -3.83 -7.23 -0.47
C LEU A 272 -2.71 -8.12 0.07
N LEU A 273 -2.95 -9.42 0.24
CA LEU A 273 -1.93 -10.39 0.63
C LEU A 273 -0.82 -10.52 -0.42
N VAL A 274 -1.18 -10.59 -1.70
CA VAL A 274 -0.22 -10.64 -2.82
C VAL A 274 0.57 -9.34 -2.92
N LEU A 275 -0.09 -8.19 -2.83
CA LEU A 275 0.59 -6.88 -2.87
C LEU A 275 1.55 -6.71 -1.68
N ALA A 276 1.14 -7.08 -0.46
CA ALA A 276 2.01 -7.04 0.71
C ALA A 276 3.20 -8.01 0.60
N ALA A 277 2.98 -9.20 0.01
CA ALA A 277 4.05 -10.16 -0.26
C ALA A 277 5.05 -9.64 -1.30
N LEU A 278 4.56 -8.99 -2.36
CA LEU A 278 5.40 -8.30 -3.35
C LEU A 278 6.26 -7.23 -2.70
N MET A 279 5.69 -6.37 -1.84
CA MET A 279 6.44 -5.35 -1.12
C MET A 279 7.53 -5.97 -0.23
N THR A 280 7.19 -7.05 0.48
CA THR A 280 8.14 -7.75 1.35
C THR A 280 9.28 -8.40 0.56
N ALA A 281 8.98 -8.97 -0.61
CA ALA A 281 9.99 -9.54 -1.51
C ALA A 281 10.96 -8.47 -2.02
N GLN A 282 10.45 -7.28 -2.40
CA GLN A 282 11.29 -6.16 -2.85
C GLN A 282 12.12 -5.54 -1.71
N ALA A 283 11.60 -5.52 -0.48
CA ALA A 283 12.41 -5.20 0.70
C ALA A 283 13.58 -6.19 0.88
N ARG A 284 13.32 -7.49 0.71
CA ARG A 284 14.37 -8.52 0.81
C ARG A 284 15.40 -8.40 -0.31
N GLU A 285 14.98 -8.06 -1.53
CA GLU A 285 15.89 -7.72 -2.63
C GLU A 285 16.82 -6.57 -2.26
N CYS A 286 16.32 -5.49 -1.64
CA CYS A 286 17.19 -4.41 -1.15
C CYS A 286 18.19 -4.86 -0.07
N LEU A 287 17.79 -5.75 0.85
CA LEU A 287 18.71 -6.31 1.86
C LEU A 287 19.80 -7.16 1.23
N PHE A 288 19.43 -8.00 0.26
CA PHE A 288 20.38 -8.82 -0.48
C PHE A 288 21.40 -7.95 -1.24
N GLU A 289 20.93 -6.93 -1.95
CA GLU A 289 21.81 -5.97 -2.63
C GLU A 289 22.73 -5.23 -1.64
N LYS A 290 22.23 -4.91 -0.44
CA LYS A 290 23.04 -4.28 0.61
C LYS A 290 24.17 -5.21 1.06
N LEU A 291 23.85 -6.48 1.27
CA LEU A 291 24.85 -7.50 1.60
C LEU A 291 25.88 -7.63 0.47
N GLN A 292 25.46 -7.60 -0.80
CA GLN A 292 26.39 -7.61 -1.94
C GLN A 292 27.32 -6.39 -1.96
N LEU A 293 26.81 -5.19 -1.67
CA LEU A 293 27.63 -3.99 -1.59
C LEU A 293 28.66 -4.07 -0.45
N GLN A 294 28.22 -4.43 0.75
CA GLN A 294 29.11 -4.60 1.90
C GLN A 294 30.17 -5.68 1.65
N ALA A 295 29.80 -6.76 0.98
CA ALA A 295 30.74 -7.80 0.57
C ALA A 295 31.80 -7.29 -0.41
N ARG A 296 31.40 -6.49 -1.41
CA ARG A 296 32.32 -5.87 -2.37
C ARG A 296 33.27 -4.87 -1.70
N GLU A 297 32.79 -4.11 -0.72
CA GLU A 297 33.59 -3.16 0.04
C GLU A 297 34.60 -3.87 0.97
N ALA A 298 34.18 -4.93 1.65
CA ALA A 298 35.02 -5.70 2.55
C ALA A 298 36.07 -6.55 1.82
N CYS A 299 35.71 -7.13 0.68
CA CYS A 299 36.60 -7.92 -0.18
C CYS A 299 36.28 -7.69 -1.66
N PRO A 300 37.02 -6.80 -2.35
CA PRO A 300 36.82 -6.52 -3.78
C PRO A 300 36.93 -7.77 -4.66
N GLU A 301 37.79 -8.71 -4.27
CA GLU A 301 37.91 -10.02 -4.89
C GLU A 301 37.10 -11.06 -4.11
N ALA A 302 35.83 -11.26 -4.50
CA ALA A 302 34.92 -12.22 -3.85
C ALA A 302 35.53 -13.63 -3.68
N ARG A 303 36.40 -14.07 -4.62
CA ARG A 303 37.13 -15.35 -4.55
C ARG A 303 38.01 -15.49 -3.31
N ARG A 304 38.43 -14.39 -2.68
CA ARG A 304 39.25 -14.38 -1.45
C ARG A 304 38.42 -14.55 -0.17
N ALA A 305 37.09 -14.57 -0.27
CA ALA A 305 36.18 -14.71 0.86
C ALA A 305 35.09 -15.77 0.57
N PRO A 306 35.47 -17.06 0.45
CA PRO A 306 34.55 -18.10 0.00
C PRO A 306 33.36 -18.32 0.95
N ASP A 307 33.52 -18.17 2.27
CA ASP A 307 32.41 -18.26 3.23
C ASP A 307 31.36 -17.16 3.00
N LEU A 308 31.79 -15.94 2.63
CA LEU A 308 30.88 -14.85 2.29
C LEU A 308 30.14 -15.11 0.98
N CYS A 309 30.76 -15.80 0.02
CA CYS A 309 30.07 -16.28 -1.18
C CYS A 309 29.00 -17.31 -0.82
N LEU A 310 29.26 -18.23 0.10
CA LEU A 310 28.24 -19.20 0.54
C LEU A 310 27.07 -18.49 1.26
N ASP A 311 27.35 -17.50 2.11
CA ASP A 311 26.30 -16.67 2.73
C ASP A 311 25.44 -15.95 1.67
N LEU A 312 26.06 -15.35 0.65
CA LEU A 312 25.35 -14.74 -0.47
C LEU A 312 24.53 -15.75 -1.27
N ALA A 313 25.02 -16.99 -1.40
CA ALA A 313 24.29 -18.06 -2.08
C ALA A 313 22.99 -18.42 -1.36
N HIS A 314 23.05 -18.56 -0.03
CA HIS A 314 21.88 -18.83 0.80
C HIS A 314 20.83 -17.71 0.73
N GLU A 315 21.27 -16.45 0.84
CA GLU A 315 20.37 -15.29 0.76
C GLU A 315 19.73 -15.15 -0.62
N ALA A 316 20.50 -15.39 -1.69
CA ALA A 316 19.98 -15.41 -3.06
C ALA A 316 18.97 -16.55 -3.26
N ALA A 317 19.25 -17.75 -2.74
CA ALA A 317 18.31 -18.87 -2.78
C ALA A 317 17.02 -18.56 -2.02
N HIS A 318 17.12 -17.90 -0.87
CA HIS A 318 15.98 -17.45 -0.09
C HIS A 318 15.15 -16.38 -0.81
N LEU A 319 15.80 -15.44 -1.50
CA LEU A 319 15.12 -14.44 -2.32
C LEU A 319 14.42 -15.08 -3.52
N ALA A 320 15.08 -16.00 -4.22
CA ALA A 320 14.48 -16.78 -5.31
C ALA A 320 13.25 -17.57 -4.83
N HIS A 321 13.35 -18.24 -3.68
CA HIS A 321 12.23 -18.95 -3.05
C HIS A 321 11.07 -18.00 -2.70
N THR A 322 11.38 -16.82 -2.15
CA THR A 322 10.38 -15.78 -1.85
C THR A 322 9.62 -15.36 -3.12
N TYR A 323 10.34 -15.14 -4.23
CA TYR A 323 9.72 -14.78 -5.50
C TYR A 323 8.94 -15.92 -6.15
N ARG A 324 9.38 -17.19 -6.01
CA ARG A 324 8.60 -18.36 -6.44
C ARG A 324 7.28 -18.45 -5.69
N GLN A 325 7.29 -18.35 -4.36
CA GLN A 325 6.07 -18.35 -3.55
C GLN A 325 5.13 -17.20 -3.93
N LEU A 326 5.68 -16.02 -4.25
CA LEU A 326 4.90 -14.90 -4.74
C LEU A 326 4.28 -15.20 -6.11
N TYR A 327 5.05 -15.77 -7.04
CA TYR A 327 4.58 -16.18 -8.35
C TYR A 327 3.37 -17.11 -8.23
N ASP A 328 3.47 -18.16 -7.39
CA ASP A 328 2.39 -19.12 -7.18
C ASP A 328 1.12 -18.45 -6.62
N LYS A 329 1.28 -17.51 -5.67
CA LYS A 329 0.15 -16.74 -5.13
C LYS A 329 -0.51 -15.85 -6.19
N MET A 330 0.28 -15.27 -7.11
CA MET A 330 -0.25 -14.46 -8.21
C MET A 330 -1.03 -15.30 -9.24
N GLN A 331 -0.81 -16.63 -9.29
CA GLN A 331 -1.57 -17.55 -10.15
C GLN A 331 -2.91 -18.01 -9.53
N SER A 332 -3.20 -17.64 -8.27
CA SER A 332 -4.45 -18.03 -7.62
C SER A 332 -5.69 -17.41 -8.30
N GLU A 333 -6.81 -18.13 -8.30
CA GLU A 333 -8.05 -17.74 -9.03
C GLU A 333 -8.55 -16.33 -8.66
N GLY A 334 -8.37 -15.91 -7.40
CA GLY A 334 -8.82 -14.60 -6.91
C GLY A 334 -7.99 -13.41 -7.40
N VAL A 335 -6.79 -13.64 -7.96
CA VAL A 335 -5.80 -12.58 -8.24
C VAL A 335 -5.33 -12.57 -9.70
N PHE A 336 -5.21 -13.75 -10.32
CA PHE A 336 -4.59 -13.93 -11.64
C PHE A 336 -5.16 -13.04 -12.74
N ASN A 337 -6.48 -12.83 -12.75
CA ASN A 337 -7.16 -12.04 -13.80
C ASN A 337 -7.02 -10.52 -13.64
N TYR A 338 -6.44 -10.05 -12.53
CA TYR A 338 -6.48 -8.64 -12.15
C TYR A 338 -5.10 -8.02 -12.03
N VAL A 339 -4.09 -8.81 -11.66
CA VAL A 339 -2.71 -8.33 -11.59
C VAL A 339 -2.11 -8.32 -13.00
N PRO A 340 -1.40 -7.25 -13.41
CA PRO A 340 -0.80 -7.19 -14.74
C PRO A 340 0.12 -8.38 -15.03
N TYR A 341 -0.06 -9.01 -16.20
CA TYR A 341 0.75 -10.15 -16.63
C TYR A 341 2.26 -9.84 -16.68
N SER A 342 2.63 -8.58 -16.96
CA SER A 342 4.01 -8.10 -16.91
C SER A 342 4.63 -8.19 -15.51
N TRP A 343 3.84 -7.96 -14.45
CA TRP A 343 4.30 -8.07 -13.06
C TRP A 343 4.57 -9.53 -12.70
N VAL A 344 3.64 -10.41 -13.07
CA VAL A 344 3.78 -11.86 -12.92
C VAL A 344 5.03 -12.36 -13.66
N SER A 345 5.21 -11.91 -14.90
CA SER A 345 6.37 -12.26 -15.72
C SER A 345 7.68 -11.74 -15.10
N LEU A 346 7.68 -10.53 -14.55
CA LEU A 346 8.88 -9.95 -13.92
C LEU A 346 9.24 -10.70 -12.63
N VAL A 347 8.24 -11.07 -11.81
CA VAL A 347 8.44 -11.92 -10.63
C VAL A 347 9.03 -13.28 -11.03
N HIS A 348 8.59 -13.86 -12.15
CA HIS A 348 9.15 -15.11 -12.66
C HIS A 348 10.60 -14.93 -13.14
N VAL A 349 10.90 -13.86 -13.89
CA VAL A 349 12.26 -13.51 -14.29
C VAL A 349 13.16 -13.34 -13.06
N LYS A 350 12.69 -12.63 -12.02
CA LYS A 350 13.43 -12.47 -10.76
C LYS A 350 13.66 -13.81 -10.05
N THR A 351 12.69 -14.71 -10.07
CA THR A 351 12.83 -16.06 -9.50
C THR A 351 14.01 -16.79 -10.13
N GLU A 352 14.06 -16.88 -11.46
CA GLU A 352 15.16 -17.57 -12.16
C GLU A 352 16.49 -16.83 -12.03
N PHE A 353 16.48 -15.48 -12.08
CA PHE A 353 17.68 -14.67 -11.91
C PHE A 353 18.33 -14.82 -10.53
N TYR A 354 17.56 -14.76 -9.44
CA TYR A 354 18.11 -14.92 -8.10
C TYR A 354 18.48 -16.38 -7.81
N LYS A 355 17.80 -17.35 -8.44
CA LYS A 355 18.23 -18.76 -8.40
C LYS A 355 19.59 -18.91 -9.10
N ALA A 356 19.78 -18.31 -10.26
CA ALA A 356 21.07 -18.30 -10.97
C ALA A 356 22.19 -17.67 -10.13
N LEU A 357 21.92 -16.55 -9.46
CA LEU A 357 22.86 -15.92 -8.54
C LEU A 357 23.23 -16.84 -7.38
N ALA A 358 22.27 -17.58 -6.80
CA ALA A 358 22.54 -18.53 -5.73
C ALA A 358 23.53 -19.62 -6.18
N HIS A 359 23.30 -20.22 -7.36
CA HIS A 359 24.21 -21.20 -7.93
C HIS A 359 25.58 -20.59 -8.27
N GLN A 360 25.62 -19.37 -8.82
CA GLN A 360 26.88 -18.69 -9.12
C GLN A 360 27.71 -18.43 -7.86
N TYR A 361 27.10 -17.87 -6.80
CA TYR A 361 27.80 -17.63 -5.55
C TYR A 361 28.23 -18.92 -4.85
N CYS A 362 27.39 -19.96 -4.89
CA CYS A 362 27.74 -21.29 -4.39
C CYS A 362 28.99 -21.81 -5.11
N ALA A 363 29.01 -21.75 -6.45
CA ALA A 363 30.16 -22.16 -7.23
C ALA A 363 31.43 -21.38 -6.90
N THR A 364 31.35 -20.04 -6.84
CA THR A 364 32.50 -19.22 -6.47
C THR A 364 33.02 -19.58 -5.08
N GLY A 365 32.13 -19.86 -4.11
CA GLY A 365 32.49 -20.36 -2.80
C GLY A 365 33.24 -21.69 -2.90
N LEU A 366 32.61 -22.73 -3.46
CA LEU A 366 33.15 -24.09 -3.56
C LEU A 366 34.51 -24.15 -4.29
N LEU A 367 34.64 -23.46 -5.42
CA LEU A 367 35.85 -23.48 -6.25
C LEU A 367 37.05 -22.82 -5.56
N ASN A 368 36.80 -21.84 -4.70
CA ASN A 368 37.86 -21.10 -4.01
C ASN A 368 38.03 -21.54 -2.54
N MET A 369 37.29 -22.58 -2.09
CA MET A 369 37.43 -23.10 -0.73
C MET A 369 38.79 -23.81 -0.53
N PRO A 370 39.59 -23.40 0.48
CA PRO A 370 40.84 -24.07 0.83
C PRO A 370 40.60 -25.53 1.19
N ALA A 371 41.52 -26.42 0.81
CA ALA A 371 41.41 -27.85 1.08
C ALA A 371 41.21 -28.16 2.58
N SER A 372 41.88 -27.42 3.47
CA SER A 372 41.73 -27.55 4.93
C SER A 372 40.34 -27.21 5.46
N SER A 373 39.55 -26.46 4.69
CA SER A 373 38.22 -26.00 5.07
C SER A 373 37.11 -26.84 4.40
N ARG A 374 37.45 -27.77 3.50
CA ARG A 374 36.47 -28.65 2.86
C ARG A 374 35.98 -29.68 3.87
N SER A 375 34.68 -29.70 4.13
CA SER A 375 34.06 -30.65 5.06
C SER A 375 32.67 -31.08 4.59
N PRO A 376 32.29 -32.36 4.75
CA PRO A 376 30.95 -32.84 4.40
C PRO A 376 29.84 -32.08 5.12
N SER A 377 30.05 -31.66 6.38
CA SER A 377 29.08 -30.86 7.15
C SER A 377 28.76 -29.51 6.51
N ARG A 378 29.74 -28.90 5.82
CA ARG A 378 29.53 -27.64 5.11
C ARG A 378 28.71 -27.84 3.84
N LEU A 379 28.94 -28.94 3.12
CA LEU A 379 28.08 -29.31 1.98
C LEU A 379 26.66 -29.64 2.44
N ALA A 380 26.51 -30.36 3.56
CA ALA A 380 25.20 -30.61 4.15
C ALA A 380 24.49 -29.29 4.48
N SER A 381 25.15 -28.33 5.11
CA SER A 381 24.52 -27.02 5.38
C SER A 381 24.12 -26.22 4.13
N LEU A 382 24.71 -26.53 2.96
CA LEU A 382 24.38 -25.88 1.69
C LEU A 382 23.13 -26.48 1.01
N TYR A 383 22.80 -27.74 1.30
CA TYR A 383 21.81 -28.51 0.52
C TYR A 383 20.73 -29.19 1.37
N ASP A 384 21.02 -29.60 2.61
CA ASP A 384 20.08 -30.28 3.49
C ASP A 384 19.18 -29.29 4.25
N ALA A 385 17.96 -29.12 3.76
CA ALA A 385 16.87 -28.73 4.63
C ALA A 385 16.67 -29.83 5.66
N ASP A 386 16.67 -29.49 6.96
CA ASP A 386 16.44 -30.41 8.09
C ASP A 386 15.61 -31.64 7.69
N THR A 387 16.20 -32.83 7.82
CA THR A 387 15.64 -34.16 7.51
C THR A 387 14.50 -34.55 8.48
N ASN A 388 13.52 -33.68 8.69
CA ASN A 388 12.41 -33.90 9.61
C ASN A 388 11.01 -33.59 9.03
N LEU A 389 10.86 -33.36 7.72
CA LEU A 389 9.54 -33.39 7.10
C LEU A 389 9.51 -34.16 5.78
N ASP A 390 8.99 -35.37 5.93
CA ASP A 390 8.10 -36.08 5.01
C ASP A 390 8.66 -36.92 3.86
N ASN A 391 7.97 -38.05 3.71
CA ASN A 391 8.26 -39.20 2.89
C ASN A 391 8.09 -38.91 1.40
N GLY A 392 9.04 -39.42 0.60
CA GLY A 392 8.77 -39.86 -0.76
C GLY A 392 9.01 -38.82 -1.86
N SER A 393 9.95 -39.16 -2.74
CA SER A 393 10.23 -38.54 -4.03
C SER A 393 10.96 -37.19 -4.03
N SER A 394 12.24 -37.21 -3.67
CA SER A 394 13.30 -36.65 -4.52
C SER A 394 14.58 -37.37 -4.14
N ILE A 395 15.29 -37.94 -5.11
CA ILE A 395 16.65 -38.44 -4.89
C ILE A 395 17.53 -37.19 -4.73
N SER A 396 17.57 -36.62 -3.53
CA SER A 396 18.69 -35.76 -3.17
C SER A 396 19.89 -36.70 -3.13
N PRO A 397 21.01 -36.40 -3.82
CA PRO A 397 22.19 -37.23 -3.72
C PRO A 397 22.58 -37.22 -2.25
N THR A 398 22.34 -38.33 -1.57
CA THR A 398 22.94 -38.56 -0.27
C THR A 398 24.43 -38.44 -0.49
N LEU A 399 25.01 -37.28 -0.12
CA LEU A 399 26.44 -37.01 -0.04
C LEU A 399 27.05 -37.87 1.09
N LYS A 400 26.80 -39.18 1.02
CA LYS A 400 27.21 -40.23 1.95
C LYS A 400 28.62 -40.74 1.63
N ASP A 401 29.17 -40.35 0.48
CA ASP A 401 30.51 -40.74 0.08
C ASP A 401 31.54 -39.67 0.46
N ALA A 402 32.64 -40.12 1.06
CA ALA A 402 33.72 -39.29 1.58
C ALA A 402 34.53 -38.55 0.48
N ASP A 403 34.22 -38.78 -0.79
CA ASP A 403 34.96 -38.29 -1.96
C ASP A 403 34.10 -37.39 -2.87
N VAL A 404 33.41 -36.41 -2.30
CA VAL A 404 32.72 -35.39 -3.11
C VAL A 404 33.77 -34.48 -3.75
N ASP A 405 33.85 -34.49 -5.08
CA ASP A 405 34.71 -33.55 -5.81
C ASP A 405 34.11 -32.14 -5.78
N TRP A 406 34.64 -31.30 -4.86
CA TRP A 406 34.26 -29.90 -4.69
C TRP A 406 34.44 -29.07 -5.97
N ILE A 407 35.43 -29.41 -6.80
CA ILE A 407 35.71 -28.68 -8.04
C ILE A 407 34.67 -29.05 -9.08
N ALA A 408 34.40 -30.35 -9.26
CA ALA A 408 33.35 -30.80 -10.16
C ALA A 408 31.97 -30.26 -9.75
N LEU A 409 31.64 -30.28 -8.46
CA LEU A 409 30.42 -29.70 -7.92
C LEU A 409 30.32 -28.19 -8.17
N GLY A 410 31.40 -27.44 -7.94
CA GLY A 410 31.46 -26.02 -8.26
C GLY A 410 31.26 -25.73 -9.75
N ARG A 411 31.82 -26.57 -10.64
CA ARG A 411 31.61 -26.48 -12.10
C ARG A 411 30.15 -26.80 -12.49
N ALA A 412 29.52 -27.79 -11.86
CA ALA A 412 28.11 -28.10 -12.04
C ALA A 412 27.22 -26.91 -11.65
N HIS A 413 27.47 -26.28 -10.51
CA HIS A 413 26.75 -25.06 -10.10
C HIS A 413 26.93 -23.90 -11.08
N LEU A 414 28.13 -23.70 -11.66
CA LEU A 414 28.28 -22.71 -12.75
C LEU A 414 27.48 -23.07 -13.99
N ALA A 415 27.36 -24.36 -14.33
CA ALA A 415 26.54 -24.81 -15.46
C ALA A 415 25.08 -24.40 -15.26
N GLU A 416 24.51 -24.78 -14.11
CA GLU A 416 23.12 -24.47 -13.75
C GLU A 416 22.89 -22.95 -13.70
N ALA A 417 23.83 -22.17 -13.16
CA ALA A 417 23.72 -20.71 -13.16
C ALA A 417 23.61 -20.12 -14.57
N LEU A 418 24.40 -20.60 -15.53
CA LEU A 418 24.35 -20.13 -16.92
C LEU A 418 22.99 -20.45 -17.56
N THR A 419 22.50 -21.69 -17.40
CA THR A 419 21.19 -22.12 -17.90
C THR A 419 20.06 -21.27 -17.33
N LEU A 420 20.08 -20.99 -16.02
CA LEU A 420 19.05 -20.17 -15.35
C LEU A 420 19.08 -18.70 -15.79
N TYR A 421 20.25 -18.12 -16.05
CA TYR A 421 20.35 -16.78 -16.62
C TYR A 421 19.79 -16.71 -18.05
N GLU A 422 20.04 -17.73 -18.88
CA GLU A 422 19.45 -17.85 -20.21
C GLU A 422 17.93 -17.99 -20.14
N GLU A 423 17.43 -18.75 -19.17
CA GLU A 423 15.99 -18.90 -18.91
C GLU A 423 15.34 -17.58 -18.48
N ALA A 424 15.98 -16.82 -17.58
CA ALA A 424 15.52 -15.49 -17.20
C ALA A 424 15.41 -14.54 -18.42
N LEU A 425 16.39 -14.57 -19.33
CA LEU A 425 16.34 -13.81 -20.60
C LEU A 425 15.25 -14.33 -21.54
N ARG A 426 15.00 -15.65 -21.58
CA ARG A 426 13.93 -16.25 -22.38
C ARG A 426 12.57 -15.79 -21.89
N LEU A 427 12.30 -15.87 -20.58
CA LEU A 427 11.07 -15.38 -19.95
C LEU A 427 10.83 -13.89 -20.22
N GLN A 428 11.87 -13.07 -20.12
CA GLN A 428 11.80 -11.65 -20.46
C GLN A 428 11.36 -11.44 -21.92
N ARG A 429 11.95 -12.17 -22.88
CA ARG A 429 11.61 -12.06 -24.32
C ARG A 429 10.19 -12.52 -24.65
N MET A 430 9.65 -13.45 -23.87
CA MET A 430 8.29 -13.97 -24.07
C MET A 430 7.20 -12.99 -23.65
N CYS A 431 7.45 -12.14 -22.65
CA CYS A 431 6.50 -11.10 -22.25
C CYS A 431 6.66 -9.85 -23.14
N ARG A 432 5.57 -9.44 -23.80
CA ARG A 432 5.55 -8.31 -24.74
C ARG A 432 6.02 -7.03 -24.07
N GLU A 433 5.57 -6.78 -22.84
CA GLU A 433 5.85 -5.58 -22.05
C GLU A 433 7.28 -5.57 -21.49
N LEU A 434 7.85 -6.75 -21.21
CA LEU A 434 9.22 -6.87 -20.66
C LEU A 434 10.31 -6.92 -21.73
N ARG A 435 9.99 -7.36 -22.96
CA ARG A 435 10.96 -7.49 -24.06
C ARG A 435 11.71 -6.19 -24.36
N GLY A 436 11.03 -5.04 -24.24
CA GLY A 436 11.62 -3.72 -24.47
C GLY A 436 12.33 -3.10 -23.25
N LYS A 437 12.39 -3.79 -22.11
CA LYS A 437 12.97 -3.26 -20.88
C LYS A 437 14.46 -3.62 -20.81
N GLU A 438 15.29 -2.77 -21.38
CA GLU A 438 16.75 -2.99 -21.50
C GLU A 438 17.42 -3.25 -20.15
N ALA A 439 16.91 -2.64 -19.08
CA ALA A 439 17.47 -2.79 -17.74
C ALA A 439 17.57 -4.25 -17.28
N ILE A 440 16.53 -5.04 -17.55
CA ILE A 440 16.49 -6.46 -17.22
C ILE A 440 17.57 -7.20 -18.01
N SER A 441 17.60 -6.99 -19.34
CA SER A 441 18.58 -7.62 -20.23
C SER A 441 20.02 -7.32 -19.81
N LEU A 442 20.32 -6.05 -19.49
CA LEU A 442 21.66 -5.60 -19.13
C LEU A 442 22.13 -6.23 -17.82
N VAL A 443 21.28 -6.23 -16.79
CA VAL A 443 21.60 -6.83 -15.48
C VAL A 443 21.86 -8.33 -15.61
N VAL A 444 20.96 -9.05 -16.29
CA VAL A 444 21.08 -10.50 -16.44
C VAL A 444 22.30 -10.88 -17.29
N ARG A 445 22.54 -10.17 -18.42
CA ARG A 445 23.72 -10.43 -19.27
C ARG A 445 25.03 -10.12 -18.57
N ALA A 446 25.10 -9.06 -17.77
CA ALA A 446 26.31 -8.73 -17.02
C ALA A 446 26.70 -9.86 -16.04
N GLN A 447 25.73 -10.48 -15.38
CA GLN A 447 25.98 -11.63 -14.50
C GLN A 447 26.28 -12.91 -15.28
N LEU A 448 25.55 -13.18 -16.37
CA LEU A 448 25.82 -14.29 -17.28
C LEU A 448 27.26 -14.25 -17.82
N GLU A 449 27.72 -13.09 -18.30
CA GLU A 449 29.10 -12.89 -18.78
C GLU A 449 30.14 -13.05 -17.67
N ARG A 450 29.80 -12.69 -16.43
CA ARG A 450 30.67 -12.90 -15.27
C ARG A 450 30.81 -14.40 -14.94
N ALA A 451 29.69 -15.12 -14.89
CA ALA A 451 29.66 -16.56 -14.65
C ALA A 451 30.38 -17.34 -15.78
N ALA A 452 30.18 -16.92 -17.04
CA ALA A 452 30.83 -17.54 -18.20
C ALA A 452 32.36 -17.38 -18.16
N ARG A 453 32.86 -16.18 -17.80
CA ARG A 453 34.29 -15.95 -17.59
C ARG A 453 34.87 -16.78 -16.45
N GLU A 454 34.12 -16.96 -15.38
CA GLU A 454 34.53 -17.80 -14.25
C GLU A 454 34.64 -19.28 -14.64
N ARG A 455 33.67 -19.79 -15.41
CA ARG A 455 33.73 -21.14 -15.98
C ARG A 455 34.92 -21.32 -16.92
N ALA A 456 35.16 -20.35 -17.82
CA ALA A 456 36.27 -20.41 -18.78
C ALA A 456 37.65 -20.35 -18.09
N GLY A 457 37.82 -19.50 -17.07
CA GLY A 457 39.07 -19.39 -16.31
C GLY A 457 39.45 -20.65 -15.54
N GLY A 458 38.48 -21.51 -15.21
CA GLY A 458 38.71 -22.81 -14.58
C GLY A 458 39.10 -23.93 -15.54
N ALA A 459 38.98 -23.74 -16.86
CA ALA A 459 39.24 -24.75 -17.89
C ALA A 459 40.71 -24.73 -18.41
N HIS A 460 41.47 -23.65 -18.18
CA HIS A 460 42.85 -23.54 -18.66
C HIS A 460 43.91 -24.20 -17.75
N ASN A 461 43.55 -24.58 -16.52
CA ASN A 461 44.51 -25.16 -15.57
C ASN A 461 44.52 -26.69 -15.54
N ASP A 462 43.52 -27.36 -16.12
CA ASP A 462 43.40 -28.82 -16.10
C ASP A 462 43.48 -29.39 -17.52
N ASN A 463 44.67 -29.79 -17.95
CA ASN A 463 44.87 -30.52 -19.20
C ASN A 463 44.29 -31.96 -19.17
N ASP A 464 43.74 -32.42 -18.03
CA ASP A 464 43.30 -33.81 -17.81
C ASP A 464 41.82 -33.98 -17.37
N ALA A 465 40.99 -32.92 -17.36
CA ALA A 465 39.61 -33.00 -16.83
C ALA A 465 38.53 -32.84 -17.92
N ASN A 466 38.58 -33.65 -18.98
CA ASN A 466 37.51 -33.76 -19.97
C ASN A 466 36.78 -35.11 -19.83
N ASP A 467 35.57 -35.11 -19.24
CA ASP A 467 34.34 -35.81 -19.69
C ASP A 467 33.32 -36.00 -18.54
N PHE A 468 33.74 -35.99 -17.27
CA PHE A 468 32.84 -36.31 -16.14
C PHE A 468 32.14 -35.11 -15.49
N THR A 469 32.57 -33.88 -15.76
CA THR A 469 31.89 -32.67 -15.24
C THR A 469 30.49 -32.45 -15.80
N ASP A 470 30.16 -33.08 -16.93
CA ASP A 470 28.82 -33.03 -17.53
C ASP A 470 27.86 -34.10 -16.94
N LEU A 471 28.33 -34.93 -16.00
CA LEU A 471 27.56 -36.02 -15.38
C LEU A 471 27.04 -35.70 -13.98
N ILE A 472 27.43 -34.58 -13.37
CA ILE A 472 26.96 -34.18 -12.04
C ILE A 472 25.92 -33.07 -12.18
N ASP A 473 24.68 -33.37 -11.81
CA ASP A 473 23.63 -32.36 -11.67
C ASP A 473 23.87 -31.51 -10.41
N ALA A 474 23.78 -30.19 -10.54
CA ALA A 474 23.94 -29.29 -9.42
C ALA A 474 22.75 -29.44 -8.45
N PRO A 475 22.97 -29.77 -7.16
CA PRO A 475 21.90 -29.80 -6.18
C PRO A 475 21.33 -28.38 -5.94
N ASN A 476 20.08 -28.31 -5.49
CA ASN A 476 19.47 -27.02 -5.15
C ASN A 476 20.15 -26.42 -3.91
N VAL A 477 20.56 -25.15 -4.01
CA VAL A 477 21.07 -24.40 -2.85
C VAL A 477 19.93 -24.15 -1.86
N GLN A 478 20.14 -24.48 -0.60
CA GLN A 478 19.14 -24.34 0.44
C GLN A 478 18.85 -22.85 0.74
N PRO A 479 17.57 -22.43 0.70
CA PRO A 479 17.13 -21.13 1.17
C PRO A 479 17.46 -20.94 2.66
N SER A 480 18.31 -19.96 2.98
CA SER A 480 18.55 -19.56 4.36
C SER A 480 18.79 -18.06 4.42
N SER A 481 18.25 -17.41 5.46
CA SER A 481 18.43 -15.97 5.64
C SER A 481 18.77 -15.64 7.08
N LYS A 482 19.75 -14.74 7.27
CA LYS A 482 20.11 -14.14 8.56
C LYS A 482 19.26 -12.90 8.85
N PHE A 483 18.47 -12.44 7.88
CA PHE A 483 17.64 -11.25 8.00
C PHE A 483 16.20 -11.58 8.41
N GLN A 484 15.71 -10.90 9.45
CA GLN A 484 14.30 -10.91 9.80
C GLN A 484 13.64 -9.60 9.39
N LEU A 485 12.60 -9.68 8.56
CA LEU A 485 11.80 -8.53 8.16
C LEU A 485 10.60 -8.37 9.10
N ALA A 486 10.39 -7.15 9.58
CA ALA A 486 9.21 -6.78 10.35
C ALA A 486 8.44 -5.68 9.62
N LEU A 487 7.12 -5.81 9.52
CA LEU A 487 6.29 -4.79 8.88
C LEU A 487 6.21 -3.54 9.74
N THR A 488 6.30 -2.38 9.12
CA THR A 488 6.13 -1.09 9.80
C THR A 488 4.68 -0.65 9.66
N GLN A 489 3.93 -0.71 10.76
CA GLN A 489 2.52 -0.31 10.78
C GLN A 489 2.34 1.20 10.57
N PRO A 490 1.19 1.66 10.05
CA PRO A 490 0.90 3.08 9.92
C PRO A 490 0.92 3.79 11.29
N ASP A 491 1.69 4.87 11.41
CA ASP A 491 1.71 5.71 12.61
C ASP A 491 0.76 6.92 12.44
N PHE A 492 -0.46 6.75 12.92
CA PHE A 492 -1.47 7.82 12.89
C PHE A 492 -1.14 8.98 13.84
N ALA A 493 -0.33 8.75 14.88
CA ALA A 493 -0.02 9.76 15.89
C ALA A 493 1.04 10.76 15.39
N GLN A 494 1.84 10.39 14.39
CA GLN A 494 2.83 11.27 13.75
C GLN A 494 2.20 12.49 13.06
N HIS A 495 0.96 12.36 12.59
CA HIS A 495 0.28 13.37 11.76
C HIS A 495 -1.04 13.84 12.37
N ARG A 496 -0.99 14.35 13.61
CA ARG A 496 -2.18 14.85 14.32
C ARG A 496 -2.84 16.00 13.57
N VAL A 497 -4.16 16.05 13.68
CA VAL A 497 -4.99 17.14 13.16
C VAL A 497 -5.94 17.63 14.24
N ASP A 498 -6.25 18.92 14.19
CA ASP A 498 -7.31 19.50 15.00
C ASP A 498 -8.65 19.29 14.33
N ASP A 499 -9.68 19.10 15.15
CA ASP A 499 -11.05 19.02 14.68
C ASP A 499 -11.52 20.36 14.11
N LEU A 500 -11.67 20.43 12.79
CA LEU A 500 -12.20 21.58 12.05
C LEU A 500 -13.53 22.11 12.60
N PHE A 501 -14.36 21.23 13.17
CA PHE A 501 -15.69 21.58 13.69
C PHE A 501 -15.73 21.57 15.23
N LYS A 502 -14.58 21.78 15.89
CA LYS A 502 -14.49 21.85 17.35
C LYS A 502 -15.41 22.89 18.00
N SER A 503 -15.79 23.94 17.27
CA SER A 503 -16.72 24.99 17.71
C SER A 503 -18.15 24.48 17.93
N LEU A 504 -18.58 23.39 17.28
CA LEU A 504 -19.85 22.71 17.60
C LEU A 504 -19.87 22.20 19.04
N GLY A 505 -18.69 22.02 19.65
CA GLY A 505 -18.54 21.53 21.00
C GLY A 505 -17.85 20.16 21.07
N PRO A 506 -17.74 19.59 22.29
CA PRO A 506 -16.97 18.36 22.51
C PRO A 506 -17.54 17.17 21.74
N ILE A 507 -16.69 16.49 20.96
CA ILE A 507 -17.09 15.35 20.09
C ILE A 507 -17.77 14.20 20.83
N ALA A 508 -17.48 14.03 22.13
CA ALA A 508 -18.13 13.02 22.94
C ALA A 508 -19.64 13.29 23.10
N ILE A 509 -20.05 14.56 22.99
CA ILE A 509 -21.42 15.02 23.16
C ILE A 509 -21.99 15.40 21.78
N PHE A 510 -21.34 16.31 21.05
CA PHE A 510 -21.73 16.79 19.71
C PHE A 510 -21.23 15.84 18.62
N SER A 511 -21.97 14.75 18.47
CA SER A 511 -21.76 13.70 17.48
C SER A 511 -23.06 13.33 16.78
N ALA A 512 -22.95 12.91 15.52
CA ALA A 512 -24.05 12.37 14.71
C ALA A 512 -24.69 11.11 15.32
N LYS A 513 -23.98 10.37 16.17
CA LYS A 513 -24.54 9.18 16.84
C LYS A 513 -25.54 9.50 17.95
N ARG A 514 -25.62 10.77 18.37
CA ARG A 514 -26.52 11.19 19.46
C ARG A 514 -27.67 11.97 18.87
N HIS A 515 -28.88 11.64 19.27
CA HIS A 515 -30.07 12.43 18.96
C HIS A 515 -30.19 13.59 19.95
N TRP A 516 -30.63 14.72 19.45
CA TRP A 516 -30.73 15.96 20.20
C TRP A 516 -32.16 16.48 20.13
N SER A 517 -32.70 16.89 21.27
CA SER A 517 -33.98 17.61 21.29
C SER A 517 -33.80 19.02 20.74
N ALA A 518 -34.85 19.59 20.12
CA ALA A 518 -34.85 20.99 19.72
C ALA A 518 -34.40 21.91 20.88
N PRO A 519 -33.59 22.94 20.60
CA PRO A 519 -33.05 23.81 21.64
C PRO A 519 -34.16 24.45 22.47
N ARG A 520 -33.99 24.41 23.81
CA ARG A 520 -34.95 25.02 24.73
C ARG A 520 -34.28 26.12 25.54
N LEU A 521 -34.98 27.24 25.66
CA LEU A 521 -34.64 28.31 26.56
C LEU A 521 -34.94 27.86 27.99
N VAL A 522 -33.90 27.70 28.80
CA VAL A 522 -34.07 27.39 30.23
C VAL A 522 -33.68 28.62 31.03
N GLN A 523 -34.63 29.08 31.85
CA GLN A 523 -34.38 30.14 32.83
C GLN A 523 -33.83 29.51 34.09
N LEU A 524 -32.54 29.73 34.35
CA LEU A 524 -31.90 29.31 35.58
C LEU A 524 -32.11 30.40 36.63
N GLN A 525 -32.94 30.11 37.63
CA GLN A 525 -33.16 31.01 38.76
C GLN A 525 -32.20 30.60 39.88
N LYS A 526 -31.31 31.52 40.27
CA LYS A 526 -30.39 31.29 41.38
C LYS A 526 -31.14 31.48 42.69
N TYR A 527 -31.58 30.40 43.31
CA TYR A 527 -32.09 30.46 44.69
C TYR A 527 -30.93 30.81 45.64
N ARG A 528 -30.96 32.01 46.23
CA ARG A 528 -30.29 32.30 47.50
C ARG A 528 -31.24 31.86 48.61
N ASP A 529 -31.07 30.63 49.10
CA ASP A 529 -31.00 30.30 50.54
C ASP A 529 -31.19 28.81 50.81
N GLY A 530 -30.21 28.23 51.51
CA GLY A 530 -30.40 27.54 52.79
C GLY A 530 -31.21 26.26 52.91
N SER A 531 -32.20 25.95 52.08
CA SER A 531 -33.13 24.87 52.39
C SER A 531 -33.70 24.21 51.14
N ARG A 532 -33.18 23.01 50.85
CA ARG A 532 -33.81 22.07 49.92
C ARG A 532 -35.19 21.67 50.46
N ARG A 533 -36.27 22.06 49.78
CA ARG A 533 -37.52 21.30 49.78
C ARG A 533 -37.87 20.92 48.34
N ILE A 534 -37.83 19.62 48.07
CA ILE A 534 -38.43 19.02 46.88
C ILE A 534 -39.86 18.69 47.28
N GLU A 535 -40.84 19.48 46.87
CA GLU A 535 -42.25 19.12 47.00
C GLU A 535 -42.78 18.61 45.65
N ARG A 536 -43.24 17.36 45.65
CA ARG A 536 -44.10 16.77 44.61
C ARG A 536 -45.55 17.04 45.00
N PRO A 537 -46.46 17.31 44.05
CA PRO A 537 -47.85 17.59 44.41
C PRO A 537 -48.56 16.28 44.77
N ARG A 538 -49.23 16.26 45.93
CA ARG A 538 -50.31 15.32 46.24
C ARG A 538 -51.44 16.06 46.95
N ASN A 539 -52.65 15.80 46.46
CA ASN A 539 -53.94 16.34 46.92
C ASN A 539 -54.20 16.14 48.43
N GLY A 540 -54.85 17.14 49.04
CA GLY A 540 -55.83 16.94 50.12
C GLY A 540 -55.47 17.45 51.53
N ASN A 541 -56.11 18.58 51.89
CA ASN A 541 -56.60 19.05 53.20
C ASN A 541 -55.69 19.21 54.45
N THR A 542 -55.79 20.43 55.03
CA THR A 542 -55.62 20.89 56.44
C THR A 542 -54.23 20.74 57.07
N GLU A 543 -53.63 21.68 57.80
CA GLU A 543 -54.11 22.70 58.76
C GLU A 543 -53.08 23.87 58.87
N GLU A 544 -53.55 25.03 59.33
CA GLU A 544 -52.77 26.23 59.67
C GLU A 544 -51.80 25.99 60.84
N TYR A 545 -50.59 26.55 60.76
CA TYR A 545 -49.86 27.07 61.91
C TYR A 545 -49.09 28.33 61.50
N GLU A 546 -49.40 29.44 62.18
CA GLU A 546 -48.62 30.68 62.19
C GLU A 546 -47.32 30.45 62.96
N GLU A 547 -46.19 30.87 62.37
CA GLU A 547 -45.03 31.29 63.17
C GLU A 547 -44.50 32.60 62.59
N THR A 548 -44.68 33.65 63.38
CA THR A 548 -44.18 35.00 63.18
C THR A 548 -42.68 35.06 63.45
N GLU A 549 -41.87 35.41 62.46
CA GLU A 549 -40.60 36.10 62.72
C GLU A 549 -40.45 37.31 61.79
N THR A 550 -40.57 38.47 62.42
CA THR A 550 -40.26 39.79 61.89
C THR A 550 -38.75 39.97 61.80
N ALA A 551 -38.21 40.18 60.59
CA ALA A 551 -36.98 40.94 60.42
C ALA A 551 -37.07 41.83 59.18
N ASN A 552 -36.85 43.12 59.44
CA ASN A 552 -37.20 44.26 58.63
C ASN A 552 -36.10 44.60 57.61
N THR A 553 -36.54 44.99 56.41
CA THR A 553 -35.92 45.94 55.46
C THR A 553 -34.45 45.80 55.06
N GLY A 554 -34.26 45.52 53.77
CA GLY A 554 -33.03 45.83 53.03
C GLY A 554 -33.29 45.80 51.53
N ALA A 555 -33.92 46.85 51.00
CA ALA A 555 -34.10 47.05 49.57
C ALA A 555 -32.74 47.08 48.86
N ARG A 556 -32.35 45.96 48.24
CA ARG A 556 -31.32 45.91 47.20
C ARG A 556 -32.00 45.55 45.89
N ASN A 557 -32.11 46.55 45.01
CA ASN A 557 -32.25 46.35 43.58
C ASN A 557 -31.01 45.59 43.08
N GLU A 558 -30.98 44.27 43.25
CA GLU A 558 -30.06 43.40 42.52
C GLU A 558 -30.82 42.82 41.34
N THR A 559 -30.42 43.25 40.15
CA THR A 559 -30.89 42.72 38.88
C THR A 559 -30.73 41.20 38.85
N ASP A 560 -31.85 40.48 38.85
CA ASP A 560 -31.91 39.05 38.56
C ASP A 560 -31.18 38.80 37.24
N ARG A 561 -29.94 38.31 37.31
CA ARG A 561 -29.20 37.87 36.13
C ARG A 561 -29.88 36.60 35.63
N LYS A 562 -30.85 36.77 34.75
CA LYS A 562 -31.40 35.71 33.90
C LYS A 562 -30.25 35.16 33.05
N ILE A 563 -29.71 34.01 33.46
CA ILE A 563 -28.80 33.25 32.62
C ILE A 563 -29.67 32.38 31.74
N THR A 564 -29.79 32.79 30.49
CA THR A 564 -30.41 32.00 29.44
C THR A 564 -29.42 30.93 29.01
N ALA A 565 -29.70 29.67 29.35
CA ALA A 565 -28.89 28.54 28.90
C ALA A 565 -29.68 27.75 27.85
N LEU A 566 -29.01 27.45 26.72
CA LEU A 566 -29.50 26.49 25.74
C LEU A 566 -29.28 25.09 26.33
N ILE A 567 -30.35 24.39 26.73
CA ILE A 567 -30.23 23.00 27.17
C ILE A 567 -30.70 22.10 26.04
N ILE A 568 -29.77 21.29 25.54
CA ILE A 568 -30.08 20.18 24.63
C ILE A 568 -30.12 18.91 25.49
N THR A 569 -31.33 18.39 25.73
CA THR A 569 -31.51 17.16 26.50
C THR A 569 -31.32 15.92 25.61
N LYS A 570 -30.65 14.92 26.18
CA LYS A 570 -30.40 13.61 25.58
C LYS A 570 -31.68 12.79 25.45
#